data_AF-A0A7Y8Q5H6-F1
#
_entry.id   AF-A0A7Y8Q5H6-F1
#
_cell.length_a   1.000
_cell.length_b   1.000
_cell.length_c   1.000
_cell.angle_alpha   90.00
_cell.angle_beta   90.00
_cell.angle_gamma   90.00
#
_symmetry.space_group_name_H-M   'P 1'
#
loop_
_entity.id
_entity.type
_entity.pdbx_description
1 polymer ?
#
loop_
_entity_poly.entity_id
_entity_poly.type
_entity_poly.pdbx_seq_one_letter_code
_entity_poly.pdbx_strand_id
1 'polypeptide(L)' 'MTNAEVSQWVAFRNKRGSLFIGRRIEQGFGNLIATYLGSKGAKDVKAQSFMPHEEQPQEMSLEEYMMQNYGGEPT' A
#
# COMPACT_ATOMS: atom_id res chain seq x y z
N MET A 1 2.45 21.78 -8.01
CA MET A 1 2.97 21.26 -6.74
C MET A 1 2.87 22.37 -5.70
N THR A 2 1.93 22.24 -4.77
CA THR A 2 1.83 23.15 -3.61
C THR A 2 2.93 22.82 -2.61
N ASN A 3 3.27 23.76 -1.72
CA ASN A 3 4.26 23.50 -0.65
C ASN A 3 3.84 22.32 0.26
N ALA A 4 2.54 22.08 0.41
CA ALA A 4 2.01 20.95 1.16
C ALA A 4 2.31 19.61 0.48
N GLU A 5 2.09 19.52 -0.83
CA GLU A 5 2.39 18.31 -1.63
C GLU A 5 3.89 17.98 -1.59
N VAL A 6 4.75 19.00 -1.68
CA VAL A 6 6.21 18.83 -1.59
C VAL A 6 6.61 18.31 -0.20
N SER A 7 6.04 18.86 0.87
CA SER A 7 6.30 18.40 2.25
C SER A 7 5.87 16.95 2.47
N GLN A 8 4.70 16.56 1.95
CA GLN A 8 4.22 15.18 1.99
C GLN A 8 5.15 14.23 1.23
N TRP A 9 5.62 14.64 0.05
CA TRP A 9 6.57 13.86 -0.75
C TRP A 9 7.90 13.66 -0.02
N VAL A 10 8.44 14.71 0.62
CA VAL A 10 9.67 14.63 1.42
C VAL A 10 9.49 13.69 2.61
N ALA A 11 8.40 13.82 3.35
CA ALA A 11 8.09 12.94 4.48
C ALA A 11 7.98 11.47 4.03
N PHE A 12 7.32 11.22 2.90
CA PHE A 12 7.20 9.89 2.31
C PHE A 12 8.56 9.29 1.91
N ARG A 13 9.42 10.10 1.24
CA ARG A 13 10.77 9.68 0.86
C ARG A 13 11.66 9.41 2.07
N ASN A 14 11.54 10.19 3.13
CA ASN A 14 12.27 9.97 4.38
C ASN A 14 11.80 8.70 5.10
N LYS A 15 10.49 8.41 5.11
CA LYS A 15 9.93 7.19 5.74
C LYS A 15 10.33 5.91 5.00
N ARG A 16 10.46 5.96 3.67
CA ARG A 16 10.53 4.74 2.83
C ARG A 16 11.78 4.62 1.95
N GLY A 17 12.60 5.67 1.88
CA GLY A 17 13.74 5.77 0.98
C GLY A 17 13.34 6.12 -0.45
N SER A 18 14.33 6.39 -1.29
CA SER A 18 14.12 6.77 -2.71
C SER A 18 13.67 5.62 -3.60
N LEU A 19 14.08 4.39 -3.27
CA LEU A 19 13.86 3.20 -4.09
C LEU A 19 13.01 2.12 -3.43
N PHE A 20 12.60 2.32 -2.17
CA PHE A 20 11.75 1.38 -1.42
C PHE A 20 12.35 -0.04 -1.36
N ILE A 21 13.67 -0.18 -1.35
CA ILE A 21 14.35 -1.48 -1.54
C ILE A 21 13.96 -2.49 -0.48
N GLY A 22 13.96 -2.11 0.81
CA GLY A 22 13.56 -3.01 1.91
C GLY A 22 12.14 -3.55 1.72
N ARG A 23 11.17 -2.65 1.48
CA ARG A 23 9.78 -3.03 1.19
C ARG A 23 9.66 -3.93 -0.04
N ARG A 24 10.41 -3.66 -1.12
CA ARG A 24 10.39 -4.47 -2.34
C ARG A 24 10.91 -5.89 -2.09
N ILE A 25 11.95 -6.05 -1.29
CA ILE A 25 12.50 -7.35 -0.91
C ILE A 25 11.46 -8.15 -0.11
N GLU A 26 10.90 -7.55 0.93
CA GLU A 26 9.87 -8.18 1.77
C GLU A 26 8.63 -8.55 0.97
N GLN A 27 8.14 -7.66 0.11
CA GLN A 27 7.02 -7.94 -0.79
C GLN A 27 7.35 -9.04 -1.79
N GLY A 28 8.60 -9.12 -2.27
CA GLY A 28 9.09 -10.21 -3.11
C GLY A 28 8.99 -11.57 -2.42
N PHE A 29 9.44 -11.66 -1.16
CA PHE A 29 9.27 -12.87 -0.35
C PHE A 29 7.80 -13.18 -0.05
N GLY A 30 6.99 -12.16 0.27
CA GLY A 30 5.55 -12.33 0.46
C GLY A 30 4.86 -12.89 -0.78
N ASN A 31 5.20 -12.41 -1.98
CA ASN A 31 4.69 -12.92 -3.25
C ASN A 31 5.13 -14.36 -3.53
N LEU A 32 6.38 -14.71 -3.20
CA LEU A 32 6.88 -16.08 -3.31
C LEU A 32 6.07 -17.03 -2.43
N ILE A 33 5.85 -16.66 -1.17
CA ILE A 33 5.08 -17.47 -0.21
C ILE A 33 3.61 -17.54 -0.62
N ALA A 34 3.01 -16.43 -1.06
CA ALA A 34 1.64 -16.40 -1.57
C ALA A 34 1.47 -17.33 -2.78
N THR A 35 2.42 -17.31 -3.72
CA THR A 35 2.42 -18.21 -4.89
C THR A 35 2.55 -19.67 -4.46
N TYR A 36 3.44 -19.97 -3.51
CA TYR A 36 3.61 -21.30 -2.97
C TYR A 36 2.31 -21.80 -2.31
N LEU A 37 1.69 -21.01 -1.44
CA LEU A 37 0.44 -21.36 -0.78
C LEU A 37 -0.73 -21.49 -1.76
N GLY A 38 -0.78 -20.61 -2.78
CA GLY A 38 -1.73 -20.72 -3.89
C GLY A 38 -1.60 -22.05 -4.63
N SER A 39 -0.37 -22.51 -4.89
CA SER A 39 -0.12 -23.82 -5.50
C SER A 39 -0.57 -25.00 -4.63
N LYS A 40 -0.72 -24.79 -3.32
CA LYS A 40 -1.21 -25.78 -2.34
C LYS A 40 -2.71 -25.69 -2.07
N GLY A 41 -3.44 -24.81 -2.78
CA GLY A 41 -4.89 -24.67 -2.67
C GLY A 41 -5.37 -23.62 -1.67
N ALA A 42 -4.47 -22.80 -1.11
CA ALA A 42 -4.87 -21.63 -0.34
C ALA A 42 -5.44 -20.56 -1.29
N LYS A 43 -6.55 -19.94 -0.89
CA LYS A 43 -7.20 -18.85 -1.63
C LYS A 43 -6.92 -17.51 -0.96
N ASP A 44 -6.85 -16.46 -1.75
CA ASP A 44 -6.74 -15.06 -1.31
C ASP A 44 -5.52 -14.74 -0.43
N VAL A 45 -4.41 -15.45 -0.64
CA VAL A 45 -3.15 -15.16 0.06
C VAL A 45 -2.49 -13.93 -0.57
N LYS A 46 -2.47 -12.82 0.16
CA LYS A 46 -1.81 -11.57 -0.26
C LYS A 46 -0.39 -11.53 0.28
N ALA A 47 0.55 -10.97 -0.48
CA ALA A 47 1.93 -10.81 -0.01
C ALA A 47 2.03 -9.95 1.26
N GLN A 48 1.15 -8.96 1.37
CA GLN A 48 1.03 -8.04 2.50
C GLN A 48 0.65 -8.76 3.80
N SER A 49 0.02 -9.94 3.73
CA SER A 49 -0.27 -10.76 4.91
C SER A 49 1.00 -11.21 5.65
N PHE A 50 2.16 -11.19 4.98
CA PHE A 50 3.47 -11.50 5.57
C PHE A 50 4.25 -10.26 6.00
N MET A 51 3.66 -9.06 5.88
CA MET A 51 4.26 -7.78 6.24
C MET A 51 3.42 -7.06 7.31
N PRO A 52 3.20 -7.66 8.50
CA PRO A 52 2.24 -7.16 9.49
C PRO A 52 2.62 -5.81 10.11
N HIS A 53 3.88 -5.42 10.01
CA HIS A 53 4.37 -4.13 10.51
C HIS A 53 4.11 -2.97 9.54
N GLU A 54 3.71 -3.27 8.30
CA GLU A 54 3.24 -2.23 7.38
C GLU A 54 1.75 -1.94 7.62
N GLU A 55 1.39 -0.66 7.54
CA GLU A 55 -0.01 -0.27 7.41
C GLU A 55 -0.58 -0.92 6.13
N GLN A 56 -1.49 -1.86 6.32
CA GLN A 56 -2.15 -2.51 5.20
C GLN A 56 -3.07 -1.48 4.54
N PRO A 57 -3.02 -1.36 3.19
CA PRO A 57 -3.94 -0.47 2.50
C PRO A 57 -5.36 -0.95 2.79
N GLN A 58 -6.19 -0.05 3.32
CA GLN A 58 -7.62 -0.31 3.44
C GLN A 58 -8.16 -0.47 2.03
N GLU A 59 -8.75 -1.64 1.73
CA GLU A 59 -9.36 -1.88 0.43
C GLU A 59 -10.64 -1.07 0.36
N MET A 60 -10.56 0.07 -0.32
CA MET A 60 -11.67 0.96 -0.56
C MET A 60 -11.97 0.96 -2.05
N SER A 61 -13.24 0.89 -2.43
CA SER A 61 -13.61 1.07 -3.83
C SER A 61 -13.27 2.49 -4.29
N LEU A 62 -13.04 2.68 -5.59
CA LEU A 62 -12.78 4.01 -6.17
C LEU A 62 -13.93 4.98 -5.82
N GLU A 63 -15.17 4.49 -5.89
CA GLU A 63 -16.37 5.26 -5.58
C GLU A 63 -16.41 5.70 -4.11
N GLU A 64 -16.11 4.80 -3.16
CA GLU A 64 -15.99 5.15 -1.75
C GLU A 64 -14.85 6.15 -1.50
N TYR A 65 -13.70 5.99 -2.16
CA TYR A 65 -12.57 6.91 -2.03
C TYR A 65 -12.92 8.31 -2.54
N MET A 66 -13.59 8.38 -3.69
CA MET A 66 -14.02 9.65 -4.27
C MET A 66 -15.09 10.31 -3.40
N MET A 67 -16.06 9.54 -2.87
CA MET A 67 -17.05 10.09 -1.95
C MET A 67 -16.43 10.61 -0.65
N GLN A 68 -15.51 9.86 -0.04
CA GLN A 68 -14.88 10.24 1.22
C GLN A 68 -14.01 11.51 1.10
N ASN A 69 -13.26 11.66 -0.01
CA ASN A 69 -12.27 12.73 -0.15
C ASN A 69 -12.76 13.92 -0.98
N TYR A 70 -13.77 13.73 -1.83
CA TYR A 70 -14.24 14.72 -2.80
C TYR A 70 -15.76 14.80 -2.94
N GLY A 71 -16.52 13.92 -2.26
CA GLY A 71 -17.98 13.84 -2.37
C GLY A 71 -18.75 14.78 -1.42
N GLY A 72 -18.07 15.68 -0.72
CA GLY A 72 -18.71 16.76 0.02
C GLY A 72 -18.80 18.02 -0.84
N GLU A 73 -20.02 18.52 -1.04
CA GLU A 73 -20.30 19.78 -1.73
C GLU A 73 -19.53 20.99 -1.14
N PRO A 74 -19.29 22.05 -1.95
CA PRO A 74 -18.58 23.25 -1.53
C PRO A 74 -19.43 24.08 -0.56
N THR A 75 -18.83 24.55 0.53
CA THR A 75 -19.30 25.73 1.28
C THR A 75 -18.48 26.94 0.88
#